data_AF-A0A975GFV5-F1
#
_entry.id   AF-A0A975GFV5-F1
#
_cell.length_a   1.000
_cell.length_b   1.000
_cell.length_c   1.000
_cell.angle_alpha   90.00
_cell.angle_beta   90.00
_cell.angle_gamma   90.00
#
_symmetry.space_group_name_H-M   'P 1'
#
loop_
_entity.id
_entity.type
_entity.pdbx_description
1 polymer ?
#
loop_
_entity_poly.entity_id
_entity_poly.type
_entity_poly.pdbx_seq_one_letter_code
_entity_poly.pdbx_strand_id
1 'polypeptide(L)'
;MYLINKGVIKLSQFTEKEGKGVRMDELSIKSYLSNYEKFMTASFADIKTRKQTNYREVMKKNVMKMENVLLNNIEYQPYIFYS
;
A
#
# COMPACT_ATOMS: atom_id res chain seq x y z
N MET A 1 10.86 1.72 -1.72
CA MET A 1 12.27 1.40 -2.07
C MET A 1 12.45 0.02 -2.71
N TYR A 2 11.72 -1.04 -2.31
CA TYR A 2 11.93 -2.42 -2.84
C TYR A 2 11.98 -2.54 -4.38
N LEU A 3 10.98 -2.00 -5.09
CA LEU A 3 10.84 -2.18 -6.55
C LEU A 3 11.99 -1.54 -7.35
N ILE A 4 12.50 -0.40 -6.86
CA ILE A 4 13.63 0.31 -7.49
C ILE A 4 14.95 -0.37 -7.12
N ASN A 5 15.17 -0.66 -5.84
CA ASN A 5 16.42 -1.25 -5.35
C ASN A 5 16.65 -2.67 -5.89
N LYS A 6 15.58 -3.42 -6.17
CA LYS A 6 15.64 -4.75 -6.80
C LYS A 6 15.61 -4.70 -8.33
N GLY A 7 15.58 -3.50 -8.92
CA GLY A 7 15.56 -3.32 -10.38
C GLY A 7 14.32 -3.89 -11.07
N VAL A 8 13.23 -4.10 -10.32
CA VAL A 8 11.93 -4.56 -10.85
C VAL A 8 11.31 -3.48 -11.73
N ILE A 9 11.51 -2.21 -11.35
CA ILE A 9 11.12 -1.04 -12.13
C ILE A 9 12.37 -0.18 -12.39
N LYS A 10 12.59 0.18 -13.66
CA LYS A 10 13.76 0.92 -14.18
C LYS A 10 13.32 2.19 -14.90
N LEU A 11 14.23 3.17 -15.03
CA LEU A 11 13.94 4.43 -15.74
C LEU A 11 13.50 4.21 -17.19
N SER A 12 14.06 3.20 -17.87
CA SER A 12 13.74 2.85 -19.26
C SER A 12 12.29 2.40 -19.47
N GLN A 13 11.57 2.09 -18.40
CA GLN A 13 10.16 1.67 -18.43
C GLN A 13 9.18 2.84 -18.28
N PHE A 14 9.70 4.06 -18.33
CA PHE A 14 8.92 5.28 -18.29
C PHE A 14 9.08 6.04 -19.61
N THR A 15 7.96 6.55 -20.12
CA THR A 15 7.91 7.36 -21.32
C THR A 15 7.31 8.72 -20.99
N GLU A 16 7.96 9.78 -21.47
CA GLU A 16 7.37 11.12 -21.45
C GLU A 16 6.28 11.23 -22.50
N LYS A 17 5.12 11.73 -22.11
CA LYS A 17 4.01 11.95 -23.02
C LYS A 17 3.89 13.45 -23.28
N GLU A 18 4.55 13.95 -24.32
CA GLU A 18 4.37 15.30 -24.93
C GLU A 18 3.79 16.39 -23.98
N GLY A 19 4.52 16.74 -22.92
CA GLY A 19 4.12 17.81 -21.97
C GLY A 19 3.01 17.47 -20.97
N LYS A 20 2.53 16.22 -20.93
CA LYS A 20 1.49 15.70 -20.01
C LYS A 20 2.05 14.81 -18.89
N GLY A 21 3.36 14.82 -18.70
CA GLY A 21 4.07 14.08 -17.66
C GLY A 21 4.64 12.74 -18.12
N VAL A 22 5.12 11.97 -17.14
CA VAL A 22 5.80 10.69 -17.33
C VAL A 22 4.83 9.56 -17.05
N ARG A 23 4.76 8.57 -17.95
CA ARG A 23 3.91 7.39 -17.79
C ARG A 23 4.75 6.12 -17.83
N MET A 24 4.38 5.16 -17.00
CA MET A 24 5.00 3.84 -17.01
C MET A 24 4.43 2.97 -18.13
N ASP A 25 5.26 2.14 -18.76
CA ASP A 25 4.79 1.17 -19.75
C ASP A 25 3.84 0.12 -19.13
N GLU A 26 3.05 -0.55 -19.98
CA GLU A 26 2.02 -1.46 -19.53
C GLU A 26 2.58 -2.68 -18.76
N LEU A 27 3.75 -3.19 -19.18
CA LEU A 27 4.39 -4.35 -18.55
C LEU A 27 4.85 -4.03 -17.12
N SER A 28 5.33 -2.81 -16.93
CA SER A 28 5.83 -2.31 -15.66
C SER A 28 4.69 -1.94 -14.72
N ILE A 29 3.57 -1.43 -15.26
CA ILE A 29 2.32 -1.28 -14.51
C ILE A 29 1.85 -2.66 -13.99
N LYS A 30 1.79 -3.68 -14.85
CA LYS A 30 1.39 -5.04 -14.43
C LYS A 30 2.33 -5.59 -13.34
N SER A 31 3.63 -5.38 -13.49
CA SER A 31 4.64 -5.81 -12.51
C SER A 31 4.49 -5.07 -11.18
N TYR A 32 4.25 -3.75 -11.22
CA TYR A 32 3.96 -2.94 -10.04
C TYR A 32 2.71 -3.46 -9.31
N LEU A 33 1.60 -3.60 -10.03
CA LEU A 33 0.32 -4.03 -9.47
C LEU A 33 0.40 -5.44 -8.86
N SER A 34 1.12 -6.35 -9.49
CA SER A 34 1.34 -7.70 -8.93
C SER A 34 2.12 -7.65 -7.61
N ASN A 35 3.18 -6.85 -7.52
CA ASN A 35 3.94 -6.69 -6.28
C ASN A 35 3.14 -5.96 -5.21
N TYR A 36 2.34 -4.97 -5.59
CA TYR A 36 1.41 -4.30 -4.70
C TYR A 36 0.41 -5.31 -4.11
N GLU A 37 -0.21 -6.14 -4.94
CA GLU A 37 -1.18 -7.13 -4.47
C GLU A 37 -0.54 -8.15 -3.51
N LYS A 38 0.65 -8.63 -3.84
CA LYS A 38 1.44 -9.50 -2.95
C LYS A 38 1.73 -8.82 -1.62
N PHE A 39 2.13 -7.55 -1.63
CA PHE A 39 2.38 -6.80 -0.41
C PHE A 39 1.11 -6.64 0.43
N MET A 40 -0.02 -6.30 -0.20
CA MET A 40 -1.30 -6.08 0.48
C MET A 40 -1.86 -7.34 1.14
N THR A 41 -1.53 -8.51 0.61
CA THR A 41 -2.05 -9.82 1.06
C THR A 41 -1.05 -10.63 1.88
N ALA A 42 0.23 -10.26 1.87
CA ALA A 42 1.25 -10.91 2.69
C ALA A 42 0.86 -10.90 4.16
N SER A 43 0.80 -12.10 4.76
CA SER A 43 0.47 -12.26 6.17
C SER A 43 1.64 -11.85 7.07
N PHE A 44 1.32 -11.17 8.16
CA PHE A 44 2.25 -10.84 9.23
C PHE A 44 1.55 -10.86 10.59
N ALA A 45 2.34 -10.98 11.66
CA ALA A 45 1.82 -10.89 13.02
C ALA A 45 1.71 -9.43 13.46
N ASP A 46 0.51 -8.99 13.84
CA ASP A 46 0.28 -7.67 14.41
C ASP A 46 0.94 -7.55 15.79
N ILE A 47 1.79 -6.53 15.99
CA ILE A 47 2.60 -6.39 17.22
C ILE A 47 1.74 -6.25 18.48
N LYS A 48 0.59 -5.58 18.39
CA LYS A 48 -0.28 -5.29 19.53
C LYS A 48 -1.12 -6.50 19.93
N THR A 49 -1.64 -7.22 18.94
CA THR A 49 -2.62 -8.30 19.15
C THR A 49 -2.02 -9.69 19.02
N ARG A 50 -0.80 -9.81 18.47
CA ARG A 50 -0.12 -11.07 18.09
C ARG A 50 -0.90 -11.96 17.12
N LYS A 51 -1.98 -11.43 16.52
CA LYS A 51 -2.79 -12.15 15.54
C LYS A 51 -2.16 -12.02 14.15
N GLN A 52 -2.28 -13.08 13.36
CA GLN A 52 -1.97 -13.03 11.94
C GLN A 52 -2.97 -12.10 11.24
N THR A 53 -2.47 -11.20 10.41
CA THR A 53 -3.26 -10.25 9.62
C THR A 53 -2.51 -9.90 8.33
N ASN A 54 -3.05 -8.99 7.52
CA ASN A 54 -2.38 -8.42 6.36
C ASN A 54 -2.75 -6.93 6.21
N TYR A 55 -2.08 -6.20 5.31
CA TYR A 55 -2.31 -4.76 5.16
C TYR A 55 -3.72 -4.44 4.66
N ARG A 56 -4.34 -5.30 3.85
CA ARG A 56 -5.73 -5.14 3.43
C ARG A 56 -6.70 -5.16 4.61
N GLU A 57 -6.50 -6.08 5.56
CA GLU A 57 -7.30 -6.15 6.79
C GLU A 57 -7.05 -4.96 7.71
N VAL A 58 -5.80 -4.51 7.83
CA VAL A 58 -5.45 -3.30 8.59
C VAL A 58 -6.19 -2.08 8.04
N MET A 59 -6.19 -1.88 6.72
CA MET A 59 -6.92 -0.78 6.09
C MET A 59 -8.42 -0.86 6.39
N LYS A 60 -9.04 -2.03 6.25
CA LYS A 60 -10.46 -2.24 6.61
C LYS A 60 -10.73 -1.85 8.06
N LYS A 61 -9.89 -2.30 9.00
CA LYS A 61 -10.02 -1.96 10.42
C LYS A 61 -9.91 -0.45 10.67
N ASN A 62 -9.02 0.25 9.95
CA ASN A 62 -8.88 1.70 10.10
C ASN A 62 -10.06 2.47 9.55
N VAL A 63 -10.65 2.04 8.42
CA VAL A 63 -11.89 2.63 7.90
C VAL A 63 -13.03 2.48 8.91
N MET A 64 -13.23 1.29 9.47
CA MET A 64 -14.26 1.05 10.50
C MET A 64 -14.01 1.88 11.78
N LYS A 65 -12.74 2.05 12.19
CA LYS A 65 -12.40 2.93 13.32
C LYS A 65 -12.73 4.40 13.02
N MET A 66 -12.46 4.85 11.81
CA MET A 66 -12.78 6.22 11.40
C MET A 66 -14.29 6.47 11.37
N GLU A 67 -15.06 5.51 10.87
CA GLU A 67 -16.53 5.53 10.94
C GLU A 67 -17.01 5.65 12.40
N ASN A 68 -16.45 4.85 13.30
CA ASN A 68 -16.79 4.87 14.73
C ASN A 68 -16.45 6.21 15.40
N VAL A 69 -15.30 6.80 15.05
CA VAL A 69 -14.88 8.13 15.50
C VAL A 69 -15.90 9.20 15.09
N LEU A 70 -16.36 9.17 13.84
CA LEU A 70 -17.34 10.13 13.32
C LEU A 70 -18.72 9.95 13.95
N LEU A 71 -19.18 8.71 14.13
CA LEU A 71 -20.52 8.42 14.67
C LEU A 71 -20.62 8.65 16.18
N ASN A 72 -19.55 8.37 16.93
CA ASN A 72 -19.57 8.39 18.39
C ASN A 72 -18.74 9.53 19.00
N ASN A 73 -18.21 10.44 18.17
CA ASN A 73 -17.37 11.56 18.58
C ASN A 73 -16.19 11.14 19.48
N ILE A 74 -15.58 10.00 19.16
CA ILE A 74 -14.43 9.43 19.88
C ILE A 74 -13.15 10.05 19.31
N GLU A 75 -12.11 10.22 20.12
CA GLU A 75 -10.82 10.71 19.65
C GLU A 75 -10.20 9.78 18.59
N TYR A 76 -9.78 10.36 17.47
CA TYR A 76 -9.12 9.63 16.39
C TYR A 76 -7.70 9.20 16.78
N GLN A 77 -7.39 7.92 16.57
CA GLN A 77 -6.06 7.37 16.80
C GLN A 77 -5.49 6.81 15.49
N PRO A 78 -4.47 7.46 14.89
CA PRO A 78 -3.92 7.04 13.61
C PRO A 78 -3.23 5.67 13.70
N TYR A 79 -3.23 4.95 12.58
CA TYR A 79 -2.47 3.72 12.46
C TYR A 79 -0.98 4.03 12.34
N ILE A 80 -0.18 3.43 13.22
CA ILE A 80 1.28 3.56 13.22
C ILE A 80 1.86 2.35 12.49
N PHE A 81 2.55 2.60 11.38
CA PHE A 81 3.25 1.59 10.61
C PHE A 81 4.64 1.36 11.22
N TYR A 82 4.90 0.15 11.70
CA TYR A 82 6.20 -0.28 12.18
C TYR A 82 6.87 -1.09 11.06
N SER A 83 7.86 -0.47 10.39
CA SER A 83 8.62 -1.08 9.28
C SER A 83 9.86 -1.79 9.74
#